data_AF-A0A8W8NIR7-F1
#
_entry.id   AF-A0A8W8NIR7-F1
#
_cell.length_a   1.000
_cell.length_b   1.000
_cell.length_c   1.000
_cell.angle_alpha   90.00
_cell.angle_beta   90.00
_cell.angle_gamma   90.00
#
_symmetry.space_group_name_H-M   'P 1'
#
loop_
_entity.id
_entity.type
_entity.pdbx_description
1 polymer ?
#
loop_
_entity_poly.entity_id
_entity_poly.type
_entity_poly.pdbx_seq_one_letter_code
_entity_poly.pdbx_strand_id
1 'polypeptide(L)'
;MISNLQKEMKDVRREMKDVQLKKHIAFTVTHDGTGQRITHKSQVVKYNQVQFNIGGGYRKYSGHFVSPVNGTFVFFLSLQPFPGSKVSFLITVNNRDNGRSSFRENPE
;
A
#
# COMPACT_ATOMS: atom_id res chain seq x y z
N MET A 1 -41.45 -1.83 22.80
CA MET A 1 -40.22 -1.71 23.63
C MET A 1 -39.01 -2.33 22.95
N ILE A 2 -39.08 -3.60 22.51
CA ILE A 2 -37.98 -4.30 21.80
C ILE A 2 -37.56 -3.63 20.48
N SER A 3 -38.51 -3.06 19.73
CA SER A 3 -38.27 -2.34 18.47
C SER A 3 -37.37 -1.11 18.63
N ASN A 4 -37.50 -0.39 19.75
CA ASN A 4 -36.74 0.82 20.01
C ASN A 4 -35.29 0.47 20.37
N LEU A 5 -35.09 -0.59 21.15
CA LEU A 5 -33.75 -1.12 21.47
C LEU A 5 -33.01 -1.60 20.22
N GLN A 6 -33.68 -2.33 19.33
CA GLN A 6 -33.07 -2.81 18.08
C GLN A 6 -32.64 -1.66 17.17
N LYS A 7 -33.41 -0.56 17.16
CA LYS A 7 -33.07 0.65 16.42
C LYS A 7 -31.84 1.33 17.02
N GLU A 8 -31.82 1.55 18.34
CA GLU A 8 -30.65 2.12 19.05
C GLU A 8 -29.40 1.28 18.83
N MET A 9 -29.47 -0.04 18.95
CA MET A 9 -28.31 -0.92 18.71
C MET A 9 -27.80 -0.85 17.26
N LYS A 10 -28.69 -0.63 16.29
CA LYS A 10 -28.33 -0.47 14.88
C LYS A 10 -27.68 0.88 14.61
N ASP A 11 -28.19 1.93 15.24
CA ASP A 11 -27.67 3.29 15.13
C ASP A 11 -26.31 3.41 15.81
N VAL A 12 -26.15 2.87 17.03
CA VAL A 12 -24.85 2.76 17.72
C VAL A 12 -23.85 1.95 16.88
N ARG A 13 -24.26 0.84 16.28
CA ARG A 13 -23.37 0.05 15.40
C ARG A 13 -22.96 0.84 14.15
N ARG A 14 -23.82 1.73 13.64
CA ARG A 14 -23.51 2.61 12.52
C ARG A 14 -22.56 3.74 12.94
N GLU A 15 -22.84 4.39 14.06
CA GLU A 15 -21.96 5.41 14.64
C GLU A 15 -20.59 4.84 15.02
N MET A 16 -20.52 3.64 15.61
CA MET A 16 -19.25 2.96 15.86
C MET A 16 -18.47 2.66 14.58
N LYS A 17 -19.16 2.37 13.45
CA LYS A 17 -18.51 2.24 12.14
C LYS A 17 -18.01 3.59 11.62
N ASP A 18 -18.77 4.66 11.83
CA ASP A 18 -18.45 6.02 11.37
C ASP A 18 -17.34 6.68 12.22
N VAL A 19 -17.32 6.46 13.53
CA VAL A 19 -16.23 6.85 14.45
C VAL A 19 -14.96 6.08 14.13
N GLN A 20 -15.07 4.80 13.76
CA GLN A 20 -13.97 4.03 13.19
C GLN A 20 -13.59 4.48 11.76
N LEU A 21 -14.36 5.33 11.09
CA LEU A 21 -14.13 5.74 9.69
C LEU A 21 -13.19 6.95 9.56
N LYS A 22 -12.91 7.68 10.66
CA LYS A 22 -11.74 8.58 10.74
C LYS A 22 -10.46 7.78 11.01
N LYS A 23 -10.23 6.72 10.25
CA LYS A 23 -8.99 5.95 10.33
C LYS A 23 -7.89 6.67 9.57
N HIS A 24 -6.89 7.13 10.32
CA HIS A 24 -5.60 7.45 9.72
C HIS A 24 -5.05 6.19 9.03
N ILE A 25 -4.79 6.28 7.74
CA ILE A 25 -4.23 5.17 6.97
C ILE A 25 -2.92 5.67 6.39
N ALA A 26 -1.83 5.06 6.85
CA ALA A 26 -0.50 5.40 6.40
C ALA A 26 0.41 4.20 6.62
N PHE A 27 1.38 4.02 5.73
CA PHE A 27 2.42 3.02 5.89
C PHE A 27 3.74 3.58 5.36
N THR A 28 4.83 3.14 5.99
CA THR A 28 6.19 3.31 5.47
C THR A 28 6.89 1.99 5.60
N VAL A 29 7.47 1.54 4.51
CA VAL A 29 8.18 0.27 4.40
C VAL A 29 9.51 0.47 3.70
N THR A 30 10.50 -0.30 4.12
CA THR A 30 11.85 -0.34 3.56
C THR A 30 12.23 -1.78 3.23
N HIS A 31 13.28 -1.93 2.44
CA HIS A 31 13.90 -3.23 2.20
C HIS A 31 15.15 -3.29 3.07
N ASP A 32 15.28 -4.33 3.89
CA ASP A 32 16.52 -4.60 4.61
C ASP A 32 17.42 -5.55 3.78
N GLY A 33 18.74 -5.46 3.96
CA GLY A 33 19.70 -6.35 3.30
C GLY A 33 20.18 -5.89 1.92
N THR A 34 20.70 -6.84 1.13
CA THR A 34 21.48 -6.58 -0.09
C THR A 34 20.64 -6.22 -1.32
N GLY A 35 19.33 -5.99 -1.16
CA GLY A 35 18.41 -5.68 -2.25
C GLY A 35 17.67 -6.91 -2.82
N GLN A 36 16.65 -6.67 -3.64
CA GLN A 36 15.82 -7.71 -4.24
C GLN A 36 16.20 -7.97 -5.69
N ARG A 37 16.55 -9.22 -6.02
CA ARG A 37 16.79 -9.63 -7.40
C ARG A 37 15.47 -9.78 -8.17
N ILE A 38 15.40 -9.14 -9.33
CA ILE A 38 14.25 -9.22 -10.24
C ILE A 38 14.55 -10.24 -11.33
N THR A 39 13.77 -11.32 -11.41
CA THR A 39 14.04 -12.45 -12.30
C THR A 39 13.08 -12.55 -13.48
N HIS A 40 11.95 -11.85 -13.41
CA HIS A 40 10.92 -11.87 -14.45
C HIS A 40 10.23 -10.51 -14.56
N LYS A 41 9.57 -10.29 -15.72
CA LYS A 41 8.78 -9.08 -15.96
C LYS A 41 7.59 -9.02 -14.99
N SER A 42 7.25 -7.81 -14.55
CA SER A 42 6.12 -7.54 -13.66
C SER A 42 6.21 -8.23 -12.29
N GLN A 43 7.41 -8.60 -11.86
CA GLN A 43 7.64 -9.10 -10.51
C GLN A 43 7.28 -8.03 -9.46
N VAL A 44 6.50 -8.41 -8.46
CA VAL A 44 6.18 -7.52 -7.33
C VAL A 44 7.41 -7.32 -6.45
N VAL A 45 7.77 -6.06 -6.22
CA VAL A 45 8.80 -5.66 -5.25
C VAL A 45 8.22 -5.76 -3.84
N LYS A 46 8.93 -6.44 -2.93
CA LYS A 46 8.50 -6.68 -1.56
C LYS A 46 9.42 -5.93 -0.60
N TYR A 47 8.81 -5.16 0.29
CA TYR A 47 9.49 -4.45 1.37
C TYR A 47 9.15 -5.17 2.66
N ASN A 48 10.16 -5.83 3.22
CA ASN A 48 10.02 -6.73 4.36
C ASN A 48 10.08 -6.01 5.70
N GLN A 49 10.71 -4.83 5.75
CA GLN A 49 10.82 -4.03 6.94
C GLN A 49 9.70 -2.99 6.99
N VAL A 50 8.79 -3.15 7.96
CA VAL A 50 7.66 -2.23 8.16
C VAL A 50 8.03 -1.27 9.28
N GLN A 51 8.19 0.03 8.96
CA GLN A 51 8.40 1.06 9.98
C GLN A 51 7.08 1.38 10.71
N PHE A 52 6.00 1.54 9.95
CA PHE A 52 4.64 1.60 10.46
C PHE A 52 3.61 1.19 9.41
N ASN A 53 2.42 0.78 9.86
CA ASN A 53 1.31 0.34 9.01
C ASN A 53 -0.04 0.64 9.70
N ILE A 54 -0.34 1.92 9.87
CA ILE A 54 -1.56 2.39 10.53
C ILE A 54 -2.75 2.04 9.63
N GLY A 55 -3.76 1.39 10.22
CA GLY A 55 -4.92 0.87 9.47
C GLY A 55 -4.66 -0.48 8.79
N GLY A 56 -3.44 -1.01 8.83
CA GLY A 56 -3.11 -2.38 8.41
C GLY A 56 -3.26 -2.67 6.91
N GLY A 57 -3.17 -1.65 6.05
CA GLY A 57 -3.37 -1.80 4.61
C GLY A 57 -2.20 -2.49 3.89
N TYR A 58 -0.95 -2.33 4.36
CA TYR A 58 0.22 -2.94 3.72
C TYR A 58 0.40 -4.42 4.11
N ARG A 59 0.64 -5.29 3.12
CA ARG A 59 0.84 -6.74 3.29
C ARG A 59 2.27 -7.15 2.93
N LYS A 60 3.18 -7.16 3.92
CA LYS A 60 4.63 -7.41 3.75
C LYS A 60 5.01 -8.66 2.95
N TYR A 61 4.28 -9.77 3.09
CA TYR A 61 4.59 -11.02 2.38
C TYR A 61 4.28 -10.98 0.89
N SER A 62 3.33 -10.11 0.50
CA SER A 62 2.87 -9.96 -0.88
C SER A 62 3.42 -8.71 -1.56
N GLY A 63 3.81 -7.68 -0.81
CA GLY A 63 4.22 -6.37 -1.34
C GLY A 63 3.06 -5.42 -1.66
N HIS A 64 1.80 -5.85 -1.50
CA HIS A 64 0.63 -5.06 -1.87
C HIS A 64 0.10 -4.20 -0.72
N PHE A 65 -0.41 -3.02 -1.07
CA PHE A 65 -1.32 -2.25 -0.23
C PHE A 65 -2.76 -2.55 -0.62
N VAL A 66 -3.61 -2.87 0.35
CA VAL A 66 -5.06 -3.02 0.18
C VAL A 66 -5.74 -1.91 0.96
N SER A 67 -6.47 -1.05 0.26
CA SER A 67 -7.18 0.04 0.92
C SER A 67 -8.26 -0.51 1.86
N PRO A 68 -8.25 -0.17 3.16
CA PRO A 68 -9.28 -0.62 4.09
C PRO A 68 -10.59 0.19 3.98
N VAL A 69 -10.56 1.34 3.30
CA VAL A 69 -11.71 2.24 3.08
C VAL A 69 -11.67 2.86 1.68
N ASN A 70 -12.77 3.42 1.20
CA ASN A 70 -12.76 4.19 -0.05
C ASN A 70 -12.11 5.55 0.19
N GLY A 71 -11.22 5.98 -0.72
CA GLY A 71 -10.55 7.27 -0.61
C GLY A 71 -9.45 7.46 -1.64
N THR A 72 -8.83 8.63 -1.60
CA THR A 72 -7.66 8.97 -2.42
C THR A 72 -6.41 8.72 -1.62
N PHE A 73 -5.43 8.04 -2.24
CA PHE A 73 -4.15 7.71 -1.63
C PHE A 73 -3.01 8.30 -2.47
N VAL A 74 -1.95 8.72 -1.79
CA VAL A 74 -0.71 9.17 -2.42
C VAL A 74 0.38 8.16 -2.10
N PHE A 75 1.14 7.77 -3.11
CA PHE A 75 2.24 6.83 -2.97
C PHE A 75 3.54 7.51 -3.37
N PHE A 76 4.55 7.37 -2.53
CA PHE A 76 5.92 7.78 -2.82
C PHE A 76 6.81 6.54 -2.84
N LEU A 77 7.75 6.50 -3.77
CA LEU A 77 8.62 5.36 -3.98
C LEU A 77 10.01 5.86 -4.35
N SER A 78 11.01 5.35 -3.63
CA SER A 78 12.42 5.51 -3.95
C SER A 78 13.03 4.13 -4.15
N LEU A 79 13.79 3.97 -5.24
CA LEU A 79 14.40 2.72 -5.66
C LEU A 79 15.80 3.01 -6.18
N GLN A 80 16.76 2.14 -5.82
CA GLN A 80 18.11 2.18 -6.34
C GLN A 80 18.38 0.90 -7.14
N PRO A 81 18.64 0.99 -8.45
CA PRO A 81 19.08 -0.18 -9.22
C PRO A 81 20.50 -0.57 -8.79
N PHE A 82 20.85 -1.85 -8.98
CA PHE A 82 22.25 -2.26 -8.87
C PHE A 82 23.09 -1.57 -9.96
N PRO A 83 24.37 -1.29 -9.69
CA PRO A 83 25.29 -0.75 -10.70
C PRO A 83 25.24 -1.55 -12.00
N GLY A 84 25.16 -0.85 -13.13
CA GLY A 84 25.09 -1.46 -14.47
C GLY A 84 23.75 -2.10 -14.84
N SER A 85 22.74 -2.04 -13.96
CA SER A 85 21.40 -2.58 -14.22
C SER A 85 20.42 -1.47 -14.59
N LYS A 86 19.52 -1.77 -15.54
CA LYS A 86 18.38 -0.89 -15.86
C LYS A 86 17.11 -1.51 -15.27
N VAL A 87 16.36 -0.72 -14.50
CA VAL A 87 15.06 -1.12 -13.96
C VAL A 87 13.98 -0.16 -14.44
N SER A 88 12.81 -0.69 -14.74
CA SER A 88 11.59 0.09 -14.89
C SER A 88 10.60 -0.41 -13.85
N PHE A 89 9.90 0.50 -13.17
CA PHE A 89 8.95 0.15 -12.14
C PHE A 89 7.63 0.87 -12.38
N LEU A 90 6.56 0.26 -11.87
CA LEU A 90 5.20 0.74 -12.01
C LEU A 90 4.50 0.60 -10.68
N ILE A 91 3.72 1.62 -10.33
CA ILE A 91 2.70 1.51 -9.31
C ILE A 91 1.41 1.17 -10.03
N THR A 92 0.96 -0.07 -9.87
CA THR A 92 -0.26 -0.56 -10.51
C THR A 92 -1.39 -0.63 -9.51
N VAL A 93 -2.61 -0.29 -9.93
CA VAL A 93 -3.82 -0.49 -9.12
C VAL A 93 -4.58 -1.68 -9.69
N ASN A 94 -4.76 -2.74 -8.89
CA ASN A 94 -5.46 -3.96 -9.31
C ASN A 94 -4.94 -4.54 -10.63
N ASN A 95 -3.61 -4.62 -10.77
CA ASN A 95 -2.89 -5.05 -11.97
C ASN A 95 -3.15 -4.22 -13.24
N ARG A 96 -3.66 -2.99 -13.09
CA ARG A 96 -3.77 -2.01 -14.17
C ARG A 96 -2.60 -1.04 -14.09
N ASP A 97 -1.92 -0.84 -15.21
CA ASP A 97 -0.84 0.15 -15.32
C ASP A 97 -1.44 1.55 -15.28
N ASN A 98 -1.15 2.30 -14.20
CA ASN A 98 -1.61 3.68 -14.04
C ASN A 98 -0.67 4.73 -14.66
N GLY A 99 0.25 4.30 -15.55
CA GLY A 99 1.23 5.17 -16.20
C GLY A 99 2.66 4.69 -15.98
N ARG A 100 3.48 4.73 -17.04
CA ARG A 100 4.82 4.16 -17.04
C ARG A 100 5.85 5.14 -16.48
N SER A 101 6.30 4.97 -15.24
CA SER A 101 7.45 5.71 -14.70
C SER A 101 8.76 4.98 -15.01
N SER A 102 9.46 5.40 -16.07
CA SER A 102 10.81 4.90 -16.36
C SER A 102 11.87 5.85 -15.80
N PHE A 103 12.71 5.36 -14.90
CA PHE A 103 13.93 6.06 -14.50
C PHE A 103 15.08 5.61 -15.41
N ARG A 104 15.74 6.57 -16.07
CA ARG A 104 17.04 6.36 -16.72
C ARG A 104 18.08 7.04 -15.83
N GLU A 105 19.04 6.28 -15.32
CA GLU A 105 20.29 6.87 -14.84
C GLU A 105 20.97 7.52 -16.05
N ASN A 106 21.30 8.81 -15.94
CA ASN A 106 22.20 9.46 -16.87
C ASN A 106 23.62 8.97 -16.55
N PRO A 107 24.40 8.50 -17.54
CA PRO A 107 25.83 8.34 -17.34
C PRO A 107 26.46 9.72 -17.11
N GLU A 108 27.42 9.78 -16.18
CA GLU A 108 28.24 10.95 -15.87
C GLU A 108 29.00 11.48 -17.10
#